data_AF-A0A9N9TQJ0-F1
#
_entry.id   AF-A0A9N9TQJ0-F1
#
_cell.length_a   1.000
_cell.length_b   1.000
_cell.length_c   1.000
_cell.angle_alpha   90.00
_cell.angle_beta   90.00
_cell.angle_gamma   90.00
#
_symmetry.space_group_name_H-M   'P 1'
#
loop_
_entity.id
_entity.type
_entity.pdbx_description
1 polymer ?
#
loop_
_entity_poly.entity_id
_entity_poly.type
_entity_poly.pdbx_seq_one_letter_code
_entity_poly.pdbx_strand_id
1 'polypeptide(L)'
;MNNQNATEKNNTADGVSEVEYTREQKIVAAVWMHERKYNFQTYDDIRKNFQIRFQLPAPDPKEINNWEKQLFSVGEIDNNTSKEGLGGILGIDDEFSDVGFSDEESD
;
A
#
# COMPACT_ATOMS: atom_id res chain seq x y z
N MET A 1 30.62 -8.59 51.76
CA MET A 1 29.19 -8.26 51.69
C MET A 1 28.85 -8.00 50.24
N ASN A 2 28.04 -8.88 49.65
CA ASN A 2 27.43 -8.74 48.33
C ASN A 2 26.49 -7.51 48.30
N ASN A 3 26.38 -6.80 47.18
CA ASN A 3 25.21 -7.05 46.31
C ASN A 3 25.41 -6.51 44.89
N GLN A 4 25.11 -7.40 43.95
CA GLN A 4 25.11 -7.21 42.51
C GLN A 4 23.85 -6.44 42.10
N ASN A 5 23.96 -5.58 41.08
CA ASN A 5 22.91 -5.46 40.08
C ASN A 5 23.48 -4.88 38.79
N ALA A 6 24.21 -5.74 38.08
CA ALA A 6 24.12 -5.75 36.64
C ALA A 6 22.70 -6.22 36.30
N THR A 7 21.91 -5.36 35.68
CA THR A 7 20.74 -5.83 34.94
C THR A 7 20.92 -5.37 33.50
N GLU A 8 21.78 -6.11 32.80
CA GLU A 8 21.59 -6.37 31.38
C GLU A 8 20.16 -6.90 31.20
N LYS A 9 19.27 -6.09 30.65
CA LYS A 9 18.08 -6.61 29.97
C LYS A 9 18.33 -6.55 28.48
N ASN A 10 19.10 -7.54 28.02
CA ASN A 10 19.00 -8.04 26.65
C ASN A 10 17.58 -8.57 26.46
N ASN A 11 16.68 -7.72 25.97
CA ASN A 11 15.44 -8.16 25.36
C ASN A 11 15.48 -7.73 23.90
N THR A 12 16.16 -8.55 23.09
CA THR A 12 15.83 -8.73 21.68
C THR A 12 14.39 -9.21 21.62
N ALA A 13 13.46 -8.26 21.53
CA ALA A 13 12.18 -8.46 20.91
C ALA A 13 12.22 -7.56 19.68
N ASP A 14 12.50 -8.18 18.52
CA ASP A 14 12.29 -7.60 17.19
C ASP A 14 10.78 -7.46 16.97
N GLY A 15 10.16 -6.62 17.80
CA GLY A 15 8.76 -6.26 17.74
C GLY A 15 8.68 -5.07 16.82
N VAL A 16 8.54 -5.33 15.52
CA VAL A 16 8.19 -4.31 14.54
C VAL A 16 6.90 -3.66 15.06
N SER A 17 6.99 -2.48 15.66
CA SER A 17 5.83 -1.65 15.91
C SER A 17 5.28 -1.30 14.54
N GLU A 18 4.23 -2.00 14.11
CA GLU A 18 3.55 -1.72 12.86
C GLU A 18 3.11 -0.26 12.93
N VAL A 19 3.66 0.57 12.04
CA VAL A 19 3.37 2.01 12.03
C VAL A 19 1.92 2.15 11.60
N GLU A 20 1.07 2.63 12.51
CA GLU A 20 -0.34 2.86 12.20
C GLU A 20 -0.49 4.19 11.46
N TYR A 21 -1.01 4.14 10.23
CA TYR A 21 -1.23 5.32 9.39
C TYR A 21 -2.67 5.83 9.51
N THR A 22 -2.82 7.16 9.62
CA THR A 22 -4.14 7.80 9.66
C THR A 22 -4.86 7.67 8.32
N ARG A 23 -6.19 7.86 8.33
CA ARG A 23 -6.99 7.85 7.11
C ARG A 23 -6.51 8.88 6.09
N GLU A 24 -6.15 10.09 6.52
CA GLU A 24 -5.62 11.11 5.60
C GLU A 24 -4.31 10.68 4.96
N GLN A 25 -3.40 10.07 5.72
CA GLN A 25 -2.11 9.60 5.21
C GLN A 25 -2.31 8.52 4.15
N LYS A 26 -3.23 7.58 4.40
CA LYS A 26 -3.59 6.52 3.45
C LYS A 26 -4.21 7.09 2.17
N ILE A 27 -5.16 8.03 2.30
CA ILE A 27 -5.79 8.70 1.16
C ILE A 27 -4.75 9.43 0.31
N VAL A 28 -3.88 10.23 0.92
CA VAL A 28 -2.85 10.98 0.19
C VAL A 28 -1.92 10.05 -0.58
N ALA A 29 -1.47 8.97 0.05
CA ALA A 29 -0.61 7.98 -0.61
C ALA A 29 -1.34 7.27 -1.75
N ALA A 30 -2.60 6.89 -1.56
CA ALA A 30 -3.46 6.28 -2.57
C ALA A 30 -3.65 7.18 -3.80
N VAL A 31 -3.90 8.47 -3.60
CA VAL A 31 -4.03 9.44 -4.70
C VAL A 31 -2.73 9.55 -5.50
N TRP A 32 -1.58 9.71 -4.83
CA TRP A 32 -0.29 9.75 -5.52
C TRP A 32 0.00 8.47 -6.30
N MET A 33 -0.35 7.32 -5.72
CA MET A 33 -0.22 6.02 -6.36
C MET A 33 -1.09 5.89 -7.62
N HIS A 34 -2.32 6.41 -7.58
CA HIS A 34 -3.23 6.43 -8.72
C HIS A 34 -2.71 7.34 -9.86
N GLU A 35 -2.17 8.51 -9.49
CA GLU A 35 -1.73 9.54 -10.42
C GLU A 35 -0.36 9.27 -11.05
N ARG A 36 0.41 8.32 -10.50
CA ARG A 36 1.81 8.08 -10.89
C ARG A 36 2.03 7.82 -12.39
N LYS A 37 1.03 7.23 -13.06
CA LYS A 37 1.05 6.96 -14.50
C LYS A 37 0.91 8.22 -15.36
N TYR A 38 0.38 9.31 -14.79
CA TYR A 38 0.15 10.58 -15.48
C TYR A 38 1.27 11.60 -15.22
N ASN A 39 1.93 11.51 -14.06
CA ASN A 39 3.00 12.42 -13.66
C ASN A 39 4.41 11.77 -13.71
N PHE A 40 4.51 10.53 -14.20
CA PHE A 40 5.75 9.75 -14.33
C PHE A 40 6.51 9.50 -13.02
N GLN A 41 5.84 9.57 -11.86
CA GLN A 41 6.45 9.24 -10.58
C GLN A 41 6.69 7.74 -10.44
N THR A 42 7.84 7.40 -9.85
CA THR A 42 8.16 6.02 -9.46
C THR A 42 7.58 5.70 -8.07
N TYR A 43 7.57 4.42 -7.70
CA TYR A 43 7.22 4.00 -6.34
C TYR A 43 8.13 4.64 -5.29
N ASP A 44 9.42 4.77 -5.60
CA ASP A 44 10.38 5.38 -4.68
C ASP A 44 10.14 6.87 -4.49
N ASP A 45 9.68 7.58 -5.53
CA ASP A 45 9.30 8.99 -5.42
C ASP A 45 8.10 9.16 -4.50
N ILE A 46 7.08 8.31 -4.63
CA ILE A 46 5.90 8.33 -3.75
C ILE A 46 6.31 8.08 -2.29
N ARG A 47 7.19 7.10 -2.05
CA ARG A 47 7.67 6.77 -0.70
C ARG A 47 8.51 7.90 -0.10
N LYS A 48 9.40 8.52 -0.89
CA LYS A 48 10.15 9.70 -0.46
C LYS A 48 9.22 10.87 -0.14
N ASN A 49 8.24 11.15 -0.99
CA ASN A 49 7.25 12.20 -0.77
C ASN A 49 6.44 11.96 0.50
N PHE A 50 6.08 10.70 0.79
CA PHE A 50 5.40 10.31 2.02
C PHE A 50 6.26 10.63 3.25
N GLN A 51 7.52 10.19 3.25
CA GLN A 51 8.46 10.46 4.35
C GLN A 51 8.67 11.96 4.57
N ILE A 52 8.85 12.73 3.49
CA ILE A 52 9.04 14.18 3.56
C ILE A 52 7.80 14.87 4.14
N ARG A 53 6.60 14.47 3.71
CA ARG A 53 5.35 15.14 4.10
C ARG A 53 4.91 14.81 5.52
N PHE A 54 5.02 13.54 5.91
CA PHE A 54 4.47 13.06 7.18
C PHE A 54 5.52 12.79 8.25
N GLN A 55 6.81 12.84 7.91
CA GLN A 55 7.93 12.55 8.81
C GLN A 55 7.81 11.15 9.46
N LEU A 56 7.17 10.23 8.74
CA LEU A 56 6.98 8.83 9.14
C LEU A 56 7.63 7.90 8.10
N PRO A 57 8.02 6.68 8.51
CA PRO A 57 8.41 5.65 7.56
C PRO A 57 7.33 5.47 6.49
N ALA A 58 7.73 5.36 5.22
CA ALA A 58 6.78 5.13 4.15
C ALA A 58 6.26 3.68 4.21
N PRO A 59 4.96 3.47 3.97
CA PRO A 59 4.38 2.14 3.91
C PRO A 59 4.98 1.32 2.76
N ASP A 60 4.75 0.01 2.79
CA ASP A 60 5.19 -0.87 1.71
C ASP A 60 4.42 -0.56 0.42
N PRO A 61 5.05 -0.68 -0.76
CA PRO A 61 4.37 -0.45 -2.04
C PRO A 61 3.09 -1.26 -2.23
N LYS A 62 3.05 -2.48 -1.68
CA LYS A 62 1.86 -3.35 -1.70
C LYS A 62 0.70 -2.76 -0.89
N GLU A 63 1.01 -2.18 0.26
CA GLU A 63 0.02 -1.58 1.15
C GLU A 63 -0.56 -0.31 0.52
N ILE A 64 0.29 0.54 -0.06
CA ILE A 64 -0.13 1.73 -0.80
C ILE A 64 -1.00 1.35 -2.01
N ASN A 65 -0.65 0.27 -2.73
CA ASN A 65 -1.49 -0.25 -3.83
C ASN A 65 -2.85 -0.75 -3.33
N ASN A 66 -2.91 -1.38 -2.16
CA ASN A 66 -4.18 -1.81 -1.58
C ASN A 66 -5.07 -0.60 -1.25
N TRP A 67 -4.52 0.45 -0.64
CA TRP A 67 -5.27 1.67 -0.37
C TRP A 67 -5.75 2.38 -1.65
N GLU A 68 -4.94 2.38 -2.70
CA GLU A 68 -5.34 2.91 -4.02
C GLU A 68 -6.54 2.16 -4.58
N LYS A 69 -6.50 0.82 -4.58
CA LYS A 69 -7.62 0.00 -5.03
C LYS A 69 -8.88 0.23 -4.21
N GLN A 70 -8.77 0.22 -2.88
CA GLN A 70 -9.90 0.44 -1.98
C GLN A 70 -10.53 1.83 -2.24
N LEU A 71 -9.71 2.88 -2.31
CA LEU A 71 -10.19 4.24 -2.51
C LEU A 71 -10.88 4.45 -3.86
N PHE A 72 -10.27 3.97 -4.95
CA PHE A 72 -10.76 4.26 -6.31
C PHE A 72 -11.73 3.22 -6.87
N SER A 73 -11.80 2.03 -6.27
CA SER A 73 -12.77 0.99 -6.69
C SER A 73 -13.99 0.95 -5.77
N VAL A 74 -13.79 1.09 -4.45
CA VAL A 74 -14.86 0.95 -3.44
C VAL A 74 -15.32 2.31 -2.91
N GLY A 75 -14.45 3.32 -2.91
CA GLY A 75 -14.75 4.65 -2.37
C GLY A 75 -14.46 4.80 -0.87
N GLU A 76 -13.87 3.79 -0.24
CA GLU A 76 -13.54 3.77 1.18
C GLU A 76 -12.12 3.25 1.42
N ILE A 77 -11.49 3.67 2.52
CA ILE A 77 -10.23 3.12 3.01
C ILE A 77 -10.46 2.66 4.44
N ASP A 78 -10.28 1.36 4.66
CA ASP A 78 -10.41 0.77 5.98
C ASP A 78 -9.19 1.08 6.85
N ASN A 79 -9.46 1.46 8.10
CA ASN A 79 -8.41 1.65 9.10
C ASN A 79 -7.91 0.33 9.67
N ASN A 80 -8.65 -0.76 9.50
CA ASN A 80 -8.34 -2.04 10.14
C ASN A 80 -7.46 -2.90 9.22
N THR A 81 -6.14 -2.75 9.32
CA THR A 81 -5.17 -3.73 8.78
C THR A 81 -5.11 -4.96 9.69
N SER A 82 -6.26 -5.54 10.03
CA SER A 82 -6.27 -6.92 10.50
C SER A 82 -5.89 -7.78 9.30
N LYS A 83 -4.74 -8.46 9.36
CA LYS A 83 -4.28 -9.44 8.37
C LYS A 83 -5.13 -10.72 8.37
N GLU A 84 -6.45 -10.56 8.37
CA GLU A 84 -7.46 -11.60 8.21
C GLU A 84 -8.43 -11.14 7.12
N GLY A 85 -8.02 -11.29 5.86
CA GLY A 85 -8.83 -10.83 4.73
C GLY A 85 -8.23 -11.05 3.35
N LEU A 86 -7.28 -11.98 3.18
CA LEU A 86 -6.91 -12.49 1.86
C LEU A 86 -7.69 -13.76 1.54
N GLY A 87 -9.01 -13.65 1.60
CA GLY A 87 -9.93 -14.76 1.33
C GLY A 87 -11.23 -14.26 0.74
N GLY A 88 -11.26 -14.05 -0.58
CA GLY A 88 -12.51 -13.99 -1.34
C GLY A 88 -12.92 -12.62 -1.86
N ILE A 89 -12.26 -12.14 -2.92
CA ILE A 89 -12.98 -11.51 -4.05
C ILE A 89 -12.39 -12.11 -5.32
N LEU A 90 -12.81 -13.35 -5.61
CA LEU A 90 -12.89 -13.90 -6.95
C LEU A 90 -14.33 -13.64 -7.42
N GLY A 91 -14.50 -13.09 -8.62
CA GLY A 91 -15.80 -13.01 -9.30
C GLY A 91 -16.27 -11.60 -9.63
N ILE A 92 -15.56 -10.92 -10.53
CA ILE A 92 -16.26 -10.20 -11.61
C ILE A 92 -15.61 -10.70 -12.89
N ASP A 93 -16.21 -11.76 -13.40
CA ASP A 93 -16.11 -12.17 -14.78
C ASP A 93 -16.87 -11.10 -15.57
N ASP A 94 -16.20 -10.03 -15.98
CA ASP A 94 -16.74 -9.15 -17.03
C ASP A 94 -16.00 -9.43 -18.31
N GLU A 95 -16.67 -10.32 -19.02
CA GLU A 95 -16.51 -10.78 -20.39
C GLU A 95 -16.54 -9.56 -21.35
N PHE A 96 -15.45 -8.81 -21.47
CA PHE A 96 -15.23 -8.03 -22.68
C PHE A 96 -14.69 -8.95 -23.76
N SER A 97 -15.65 -9.51 -24.48
CA SER A 97 -15.51 -10.20 -25.75
C SER A 97 -14.47 -9.53 -26.64
N ASP A 98 -13.49 -10.35 -27.01
CA ASP A 98 -12.83 -10.39 -28.30
C ASP A 98 -13.66 -9.74 -29.42
N VAL A 99 -13.34 -8.49 -29.77
CA VAL A 99 -13.73 -7.92 -31.06
C VAL A 99 -12.46 -7.86 -31.88
N GLY A 100 -12.18 -8.96 -32.57
CA GLY A 100 -11.20 -9.01 -33.63
C GLY A 100 -11.50 -7.95 -34.67
N PHE A 101 -10.60 -6.97 -34.80
CA PHE A 101 -10.52 -6.15 -36.00
C PHE A 101 -9.30 -6.61 -36.79
N SER A 102 -9.54 -7.54 -37.70
CA SER A 102 -8.64 -7.90 -38.78
C SER A 102 -9.50 -7.88 -40.03
N ASP A 103 -9.36 -6.85 -40.85
CA ASP A 103 -9.29 -7.07 -42.28
C ASP A 103 -8.42 -5.99 -42.93
N GLU A 104 -7.22 -6.46 -43.20
CA GLU A 104 -6.37 -6.19 -44.34
C GLU A 104 -7.20 -5.97 -45.63
N GLU A 105 -7.12 -4.78 -46.22
CA GLU A 105 -7.39 -4.59 -47.64
C GLU A 105 -6.16 -3.93 -48.25
N SER A 106 -5.66 -4.62 -49.27
CA SER A 106 -4.39 -4.41 -49.94
C SER A 106 -4.65 -3.80 -51.31
N ASP A 107 -3.69 -3.00 -51.76
CA ASP A 107 -3.52 -2.31 -53.07
C ASP A 107 -4.29 -1.01 -53.34
#